data_AF-A0A970ZJ27-F1
#
_entry.id   AF-A0A970ZJ27-F1
#
_cell.length_a   1.000
_cell.length_b   1.000
_cell.length_c   1.000
_cell.angle_alpha   90.00
_cell.angle_beta   90.00
_cell.angle_gamma   90.00
#
_symmetry.space_group_name_H-M   'P 1'
#
loop_
_entity.id
_entity.type
_entity.pdbx_description
1 polymer ?
#
loop_
_entity_poly.entity_id
_entity_poly.type
_entity_poly.pdbx_seq_one_letter_code
_entity_poly.pdbx_strand_id
1 'polypeptide(L)'
;MLRQYWPAFPFLLQMLCMAADEFWFHRKRGLPRWERIGHPLDTLTVILCLVWMLSVEPGTLTRSVYIALAVFSCLFVTKDEPVHRRYCGAAEQWLHAVLFLLHPVVLAGAAFLWLERPFLALICGLMVGFAVYQFIFWNIIWPRNKSPFR
;
A
#
# COMPACT_ATOMS: atom_id res chain seq x y z
N MET A 1 15.86 -16.97 -17.60
CA MET A 1 15.28 -15.62 -17.49
C MET A 1 14.23 -15.48 -16.38
N LEU A 2 13.32 -16.45 -16.15
CA LEU A 2 12.30 -16.34 -15.08
C LEU A 2 12.84 -16.30 -13.64
N ARG A 3 14.03 -16.85 -13.40
CA ARG A 3 14.62 -16.98 -12.05
C ARG A 3 14.98 -15.64 -11.38
N GLN A 4 15.05 -14.54 -12.13
CA GLN A 4 15.45 -13.22 -11.57
C GLN A 4 14.26 -12.38 -11.09
N TYR A 5 13.03 -12.69 -11.51
CA TYR A 5 11.84 -11.89 -11.21
C TYR A 5 10.97 -12.45 -10.07
N TRP A 6 11.41 -13.50 -9.39
CA TRP A 6 10.70 -14.01 -8.22
C TRP A 6 10.42 -12.93 -7.15
N PRO A 7 11.26 -11.88 -6.93
CA PRO A 7 10.95 -10.83 -5.97
C PRO A 7 9.79 -9.91 -6.41
N ALA A 8 9.33 -10.01 -7.67
CA ALA A 8 8.15 -9.29 -8.16
C ALA A 8 6.83 -9.98 -7.78
N PHE A 9 6.87 -11.28 -7.44
CA PHE A 9 5.65 -12.03 -7.10
C PHE A 9 4.88 -11.45 -5.89
N PRO A 10 5.52 -11.03 -4.79
CA PRO A 10 4.83 -10.36 -3.68
C PRO A 10 4.06 -9.10 -4.10
N PHE A 11 4.54 -8.35 -5.10
CA PHE A 11 3.84 -7.15 -5.60
C PHE A 11 2.52 -7.51 -6.26
N LEU A 12 2.50 -8.57 -7.08
CA LEU A 12 1.28 -9.06 -7.71
C LEU A 12 0.28 -9.50 -6.64
N LEU A 13 0.72 -10.25 -5.64
CA LEU A 13 -0.15 -10.74 -4.58
C LEU A 13 -0.71 -9.58 -3.74
N GLN A 14 0.14 -8.62 -3.35
CA GLN A 14 -0.28 -7.39 -2.66
C GLN A 14 -1.31 -6.62 -3.48
N MET A 15 -1.07 -6.43 -4.78
CA MET A 15 -1.99 -5.72 -5.67
C MET A 15 -3.35 -6.41 -5.75
N LEU A 16 -3.39 -7.74 -5.85
CA LEU A 16 -4.63 -8.51 -5.87
C LEU A 16 -5.39 -8.41 -4.53
N CYS A 17 -4.67 -8.49 -3.41
CA CYS A 17 -5.26 -8.31 -2.08
C CYS A 17 -5.81 -6.88 -1.89
N MET A 18 -5.07 -5.85 -2.28
CA MET A 18 -5.52 -4.45 -2.24
C MET A 18 -6.74 -4.22 -3.14
N ALA A 19 -6.78 -4.85 -4.32
CA ALA A 19 -7.93 -4.77 -5.22
C ALA A 19 -9.16 -5.46 -4.62
N ALA A 20 -9.00 -6.63 -3.98
CA ALA A 20 -10.09 -7.29 -3.27
C ALA A 20 -10.61 -6.41 -2.12
N ASP A 21 -9.71 -5.81 -1.34
CA ASP A 21 -10.08 -4.89 -0.26
C ASP A 21 -10.88 -3.69 -0.76
N GLU A 22 -10.34 -2.99 -1.75
CA GLU A 22 -10.94 -1.77 -2.31
C GLU A 22 -12.26 -2.03 -3.05
N PHE A 23 -12.29 -3.00 -3.96
CA PHE A 23 -13.44 -3.17 -4.85
C PHE A 23 -14.54 -4.06 -4.26
N TRP A 24 -14.23 -4.91 -3.28
CA TRP A 24 -15.21 -5.74 -2.61
C TRP A 24 -15.56 -5.21 -1.22
N PHE A 25 -14.59 -5.18 -0.30
CA PHE A 25 -14.87 -4.89 1.11
C PHE A 25 -15.23 -3.42 1.32
N HIS A 26 -14.39 -2.48 0.89
CA HIS A 26 -14.66 -1.05 1.05
C HIS A 26 -15.94 -0.62 0.34
N ARG A 27 -16.18 -1.05 -0.90
CA ARG A 27 -17.40 -0.69 -1.62
C ARG A 27 -18.68 -1.27 -0.98
N LYS A 28 -18.61 -2.45 -0.38
CA LYS A 28 -19.74 -3.08 0.32
C LYS A 28 -20.02 -2.40 1.66
N ARG A 29 -18.99 -2.16 2.46
CA ARG A 29 -19.08 -1.61 3.83
C ARG A 29 -19.20 -0.08 3.84
N GLY A 30 -18.67 0.59 2.82
CA GLY A 30 -18.33 2.01 2.84
C GLY A 30 -17.03 2.27 3.59
N LEU A 31 -16.51 3.49 3.46
CA LEU A 31 -15.24 3.89 4.07
C LEU A 31 -15.44 5.04 5.07
N PRO A 32 -15.09 4.89 6.37
CA PRO A 32 -15.17 5.96 7.36
C PRO A 32 -14.11 7.04 7.12
N ARG A 33 -14.31 8.24 7.70
CA ARG A 33 -13.45 9.41 7.45
C ARG A 33 -11.97 9.17 7.74
N TRP A 34 -11.64 8.38 8.75
CA TRP A 34 -10.26 8.07 9.10
C TRP A 34 -9.56 7.29 7.98
N GLU A 35 -10.16 6.19 7.51
CA GLU A 35 -9.63 5.37 6.41
C GLU A 35 -9.49 6.18 5.10
N ARG A 36 -10.39 7.14 4.82
CA ARG A 36 -10.32 8.00 3.62
C ARG A 36 -9.08 8.89 3.54
N ILE A 37 -8.53 9.27 4.70
CA ILE A 37 -7.30 10.08 4.79
C ILE A 37 -6.11 9.16 5.07
N GLY A 38 -6.32 8.13 5.89
CA GLY A 38 -5.33 7.11 6.22
C GLY A 38 -4.76 6.44 4.98
N HIS A 39 -5.60 5.89 4.10
CA HIS A 39 -5.13 5.11 2.94
C HIS A 39 -4.25 5.92 1.97
N PRO A 40 -4.59 7.19 1.63
CA PRO A 40 -3.66 8.05 0.88
C PRO A 40 -2.32 8.27 1.60
N LEU A 41 -2.32 8.43 2.93
CA LEU A 41 -1.08 8.59 3.70
C LEU A 41 -0.25 7.30 3.71
N ASP A 42 -0.89 6.14 3.84
CA ASP A 42 -0.24 4.83 3.75
C ASP A 42 0.47 4.67 2.40
N THR A 43 -0.27 4.96 1.32
CA THR A 43 0.26 4.93 -0.04
C THR A 43 1.41 5.93 -0.22
N LEU A 44 1.31 7.12 0.36
CA LEU A 44 2.38 8.11 0.32
C LEU A 44 3.67 7.59 0.97
N THR A 45 3.59 6.87 2.10
CA THR A 45 4.80 6.31 2.72
C THR A 45 5.52 5.30 1.81
N VAL A 46 4.78 4.53 1.03
CA VAL A 46 5.34 3.62 0.01
C VAL A 46 5.91 4.39 -1.17
N ILE A 47 5.19 5.40 -1.67
CA ILE A 47 5.68 6.26 -2.76
C ILE A 47 7.00 6.92 -2.37
N LEU A 48 7.14 7.41 -1.13
CA LEU A 48 8.40 7.97 -0.64
C LEU A 48 9.55 6.95 -0.69
N CYS A 49 9.29 5.68 -0.36
CA CYS A 49 10.27 4.62 -0.50
C CYS A 49 10.68 4.43 -1.97
N LEU A 50 9.72 4.37 -2.89
CA LEU A 50 9.96 4.15 -4.32
C LEU A 50 10.65 5.34 -4.99
N VAL A 51 10.24 6.57 -4.69
CA VAL A 51 10.87 7.80 -5.17
C VAL A 51 12.31 7.87 -4.67
N TRP A 52 12.56 7.60 -3.38
CA TRP A 52 13.92 7.53 -2.85
C TRP A 52 14.79 6.57 -3.66
N MET A 53 14.31 5.34 -3.86
CA MET A 53 15.02 4.34 -4.64
C MET A 53 15.28 4.78 -6.08
N LEU A 54 14.28 5.39 -6.74
CA LEU A 54 14.39 5.88 -8.12
C LEU A 54 15.34 7.07 -8.26
N SER A 55 15.52 7.87 -7.22
CA SER A 55 16.36 9.08 -7.22
C SER A 55 17.83 8.83 -6.90
N VAL A 56 18.20 7.69 -6.30
CA VAL A 56 19.58 7.42 -5.86
C VAL A 56 20.07 6.04 -6.29
N GLU A 57 21.39 5.86 -6.31
CA GLU A 57 22.03 4.56 -6.51
C GLU A 57 22.18 3.78 -5.19
N PRO A 58 22.15 2.43 -5.23
CA PRO A 58 22.28 1.61 -4.02
C PRO A 58 23.72 1.63 -3.48
N GLY A 59 23.91 2.28 -2.33
CA GLY A 59 25.13 2.30 -1.52
C GLY A 59 24.81 2.09 -0.05
N THR A 60 25.81 2.09 0.82
CA THR A 60 25.62 1.78 2.26
C THR A 60 24.66 2.77 2.93
N LEU A 61 24.90 4.08 2.76
CA LEU A 61 24.04 5.11 3.36
C LEU A 61 22.62 5.10 2.77
N THR A 62 22.49 4.99 1.44
CA THR A 62 21.18 5.05 0.78
C THR A 62 20.32 3.85 1.14
N ARG A 63 20.92 2.67 1.34
CA ARG A 63 20.25 1.48 1.88
C ARG A 63 19.76 1.69 3.31
N SER A 64 20.57 2.29 4.19
CA SER A 64 20.13 2.60 5.56
C SER A 64 18.95 3.56 5.60
N VAL A 65 18.96 4.60 4.76
CA VAL A 65 17.82 5.52 4.63
C VAL A 65 16.59 4.79 4.10
N TYR A 66 16.75 3.96 3.07
CA TYR A 66 15.66 3.15 2.54
C TYR A 66 15.05 2.23 3.60
N ILE A 67 15.88 1.52 4.37
CA ILE A 67 15.43 0.64 5.45
C ILE A 67 14.65 1.42 6.50
N ALA A 68 15.11 2.61 6.88
CA ALA A 68 14.40 3.48 7.82
C ALA A 68 13.02 3.89 7.29
N LEU A 69 12.93 4.29 6.01
CA LEU A 69 11.66 4.61 5.34
C LEU A 69 10.72 3.39 5.28
N ALA A 70 11.26 2.22 4.93
CA ALA A 70 10.49 0.99 4.84
C ALA A 70 9.94 0.55 6.21
N VAL A 71 10.77 0.59 7.26
CA VAL A 71 10.34 0.30 8.64
C VAL A 71 9.27 1.30 9.08
N PHE A 72 9.47 2.60 8.82
CA PHE A 72 8.47 3.62 9.10
C PHE A 72 7.15 3.32 8.38
N SER A 73 7.17 2.99 7.09
CA SER A 73 5.97 2.62 6.32
C SER A 73 5.27 1.40 6.92
N CYS A 74 6.01 0.35 7.29
CA CYS A 74 5.46 -0.83 7.94
C CYS A 74 4.80 -0.52 9.28
N LEU A 75 5.40 0.33 10.11
CA LEU A 75 4.82 0.75 11.38
C LEU A 75 3.61 1.66 11.15
N PHE A 76 3.67 2.55 10.16
CA PHE A 76 2.64 3.54 9.91
C PHE A 76 1.30 2.89 9.55
N VAL A 77 1.28 1.87 8.70
CA VAL A 77 0.04 1.17 8.31
C VAL A 77 -0.65 0.44 9.49
N THR A 78 0.07 0.14 10.57
CA THR A 78 -0.53 -0.48 11.77
C THR A 78 -1.51 0.46 12.48
N LYS A 79 -1.48 1.77 12.18
CA LYS A 79 -2.41 2.77 12.74
C LYS A 79 -3.87 2.46 12.48
N ASP A 80 -4.18 1.66 11.44
CA ASP A 80 -5.55 1.37 11.04
C ASP A 80 -6.15 0.17 11.79
N GLU A 81 -5.34 -0.62 12.50
CA GLU A 81 -5.81 -1.80 13.24
C GLU A 81 -6.93 -1.48 14.25
N PRO A 82 -6.90 -0.38 15.03
CA PRO A 82 -8.01 0.00 15.89
C PRO A 82 -9.32 0.28 15.14
N VAL A 83 -9.23 0.71 13.87
CA VAL A 83 -10.37 0.97 13.00
C VAL A 83 -10.88 -0.33 12.39
N HIS A 84 -9.97 -1.17 11.90
CA HIS A 84 -10.31 -2.48 11.35
C HIS A 84 -11.07 -3.34 12.37
N ARG A 85 -10.57 -3.38 13.61
CA ARG A 85 -11.24 -4.08 14.73
C ARG A 85 -12.69 -3.63 14.97
N ARG A 86 -13.02 -2.37 14.67
CA ARG A 86 -14.37 -1.81 14.91
C ARG A 86 -15.34 -2.09 13.77
N TYR A 87 -14.85 -2.13 12.54
CA TYR A 87 -15.72 -2.08 11.35
C TYR A 87 -15.58 -3.28 10.43
N CYS A 88 -14.45 -3.97 10.43
CA CYS A 88 -14.18 -5.09 9.52
C CYS A 88 -14.81 -6.39 10.04
N GLY A 89 -15.41 -7.15 9.12
CA GLY A 89 -15.82 -8.52 9.41
C GLY A 89 -14.61 -9.48 9.39
N ALA A 90 -14.79 -10.72 9.83
CA ALA A 90 -13.70 -11.69 9.96
C ALA A 90 -12.87 -11.89 8.67
N ALA A 91 -13.54 -11.94 7.50
CA ALA A 91 -12.85 -12.12 6.21
C ALA A 91 -12.03 -10.88 5.80
N GLU A 92 -12.53 -9.68 6.09
CA GLU A 92 -11.83 -8.41 5.81
C GLU A 92 -10.63 -8.26 6.74
N GLN A 93 -10.81 -8.57 8.04
CA GLN A 93 -9.72 -8.57 9.01
C GLN A 93 -8.61 -9.56 8.64
N TRP A 94 -8.97 -10.75 8.14
CA TRP A 94 -7.99 -11.72 7.65
C TRP A 94 -7.22 -11.18 6.43
N LEU A 95 -7.92 -10.56 5.47
CA LEU A 95 -7.29 -9.94 4.31
C LEU A 95 -6.31 -8.83 4.72
N HIS A 96 -6.68 -8.00 5.70
CA HIS A 96 -5.80 -6.96 6.26
C HIS A 96 -4.56 -7.55 6.94
N ALA A 97 -4.71 -8.65 7.69
CA ALA A 97 -3.56 -9.35 8.26
C ALA A 97 -2.61 -9.89 7.17
N VAL A 98 -3.15 -10.42 6.06
CA VAL A 98 -2.35 -10.84 4.91
C VAL A 98 -1.63 -9.64 4.26
N LEU A 99 -2.32 -8.52 4.08
CA LEU A 99 -1.73 -7.28 3.56
C LEU A 99 -0.60 -6.76 4.46
N PHE A 100 -0.76 -6.81 5.79
CA PHE A 100 0.28 -6.42 6.74
C PHE A 100 1.50 -7.34 6.69
N LEU A 101 1.32 -8.65 6.45
CA LEU A 101 2.42 -9.59 6.25
C LEU A 101 3.14 -9.36 4.91
N LEU A 102 2.39 -9.06 3.85
CA LEU A 102 2.94 -8.84 2.52
C LEU A 102 3.68 -7.51 2.39
N HIS A 103 3.25 -6.47 3.10
CA HIS A 103 3.85 -5.13 3.04
C HIS A 103 5.38 -5.10 3.23
N PRO A 104 5.97 -5.64 4.31
CA PRO A 104 7.42 -5.70 4.46
C PRO A 104 8.09 -6.60 3.41
N VAL A 105 7.41 -7.63 2.91
CA VAL A 105 7.94 -8.54 1.88
C VAL A 105 8.01 -7.84 0.53
N VAL A 106 7.01 -7.02 0.19
CA VAL A 106 6.99 -6.18 -1.02
C VAL A 106 8.11 -5.14 -0.97
N LEU A 107 8.29 -4.47 0.18
CA LEU A 107 9.39 -3.51 0.35
C LEU A 107 10.75 -4.20 0.28
N ALA A 108 10.92 -5.36 0.91
CA ALA A 108 12.15 -6.15 0.72
C ALA A 108 12.36 -6.54 -0.75
N GLY A 109 11.31 -6.96 -1.45
CA GLY A 109 11.33 -7.24 -2.89
C GLY A 109 11.76 -6.03 -3.72
N ALA A 110 11.31 -4.83 -3.37
CA ALA A 110 11.77 -3.59 -4.01
C ALA A 110 13.28 -3.42 -3.84
N ALA A 111 13.82 -3.63 -2.64
CA ALA A 111 15.25 -3.55 -2.38
C ALA A 111 16.07 -4.52 -3.25
N PHE A 112 15.58 -5.74 -3.48
CA PHE A 112 16.21 -6.69 -4.41
C PHE A 112 16.14 -6.24 -5.87
N LEU A 113 15.10 -5.51 -6.23
CA LEU A 113 14.84 -5.00 -7.59
C LEU A 113 15.29 -3.54 -7.77
N TRP A 114 16.15 -2.99 -6.90
CA TRP A 114 16.54 -1.58 -6.93
C TRP A 114 17.06 -1.13 -8.31
N LEU A 115 17.85 -1.97 -8.96
CA LEU A 115 18.41 -1.66 -10.28
C LEU A 115 17.41 -1.85 -11.44
N GLU A 116 16.28 -2.52 -11.20
CA GLU A 116 15.19 -2.67 -12.16
C GLU A 116 14.32 -1.39 -12.20
N ARG A 117 14.95 -0.27 -12.57
CA ARG A 117 14.33 1.07 -12.57
C ARG A 117 12.98 1.11 -13.31
N PRO A 118 12.81 0.50 -14.49
CA PRO A 118 11.51 0.52 -15.19
C PRO A 118 10.41 -0.17 -14.39
N PHE A 119 10.73 -1.27 -13.70
CA PHE A 119 9.77 -1.96 -12.85
C PHE A 119 9.37 -1.09 -11.65
N LEU A 120 10.33 -0.51 -10.94
CA LEU A 120 10.02 0.37 -9.80
C LEU A 120 9.26 1.62 -10.23
N ALA A 121 9.57 2.20 -11.39
CA ALA A 121 8.84 3.33 -11.96
C ALA A 121 7.39 2.96 -12.30
N LEU A 122 7.17 1.77 -12.88
CA LEU A 122 5.82 1.24 -13.12
C LEU A 122 5.04 1.08 -11.81
N ILE A 123 5.62 0.43 -10.80
CA ILE A 123 4.97 0.25 -9.49
C ILE A 123 4.68 1.62 -8.85
N CYS A 124 5.62 2.56 -8.90
CA CYS A 124 5.42 3.92 -8.38
C CYS A 124 4.26 4.63 -9.09
N GLY A 125 4.20 4.55 -10.42
CA GLY A 125 3.10 5.11 -11.21
C GLY A 125 1.74 4.49 -10.87
N LEU A 126 1.69 3.17 -10.70
CA LEU A 126 0.47 2.46 -10.28
C LEU A 126 0.03 2.89 -8.87
N MET A 127 0.95 3.04 -7.92
CA MET A 127 0.65 3.51 -6.56
C MET A 127 0.14 4.95 -6.56
N VAL A 128 0.73 5.84 -7.36
CA VAL A 128 0.24 7.21 -7.53
C VAL A 128 -1.17 7.20 -8.12
N GLY A 129 -1.40 6.42 -9.19
CA GLY A 129 -2.71 6.28 -9.81
C GLY A 129 -3.76 5.75 -8.82
N PHE A 130 -3.41 4.76 -8.01
CA PHE A 130 -4.28 4.20 -6.98
C PHE A 130 -4.59 5.20 -5.87
N ALA A 131 -3.60 5.95 -5.38
CA ALA A 131 -3.81 7.00 -4.38
C ALA A 131 -4.77 8.10 -4.89
N VAL A 132 -4.57 8.56 -6.13
CA VAL A 132 -5.44 9.55 -6.77
C VAL A 132 -6.85 8.99 -6.92
N TYR A 133 -6.99 7.76 -7.40
CA TYR A 133 -8.27 7.07 -7.49
C TYR A 133 -8.98 7.02 -6.13
N GLN A 134 -8.33 6.52 -5.08
CA GLN A 134 -8.94 6.41 -3.75
C GLN A 134 -9.33 7.77 -3.19
N PHE A 135 -8.47 8.78 -3.34
CA PHE A 135 -8.75 10.12 -2.88
C PHE A 135 -10.00 10.70 -3.57
N ILE A 136 -10.04 10.66 -4.90
CA ILE A 136 -11.18 11.20 -5.69
C ILE A 136 -12.45 10.39 -5.40
N PHE A 137 -12.37 9.06 -5.47
CA PHE A 137 -13.56 8.22 -5.32
C PHE A 137 -14.19 8.39 -3.95
N TRP A 138 -13.41 8.31 -2.86
CA TRP A 138 -13.96 8.31 -1.50
C TRP A 138 -14.26 9.70 -0.92
N ASN A 139 -13.60 10.76 -1.41
CA ASN A 139 -13.80 12.11 -0.91
C ASN A 139 -14.70 12.97 -1.81
N ILE A 140 -14.77 12.68 -3.12
CA ILE A 140 -15.51 13.49 -4.09
C ILE A 140 -16.75 12.74 -4.62
N ILE A 141 -16.57 11.50 -5.10
CA ILE A 141 -17.64 10.77 -5.79
C ILE A 141 -18.58 10.07 -4.80
N TRP A 142 -18.05 9.45 -3.75
CA TRP A 142 -18.82 8.62 -2.84
C TRP A 142 -19.80 9.46 -2.00
N PRO A 143 -21.12 9.22 -2.08
CA PRO A 143 -22.11 10.06 -1.40
C PRO A 143 -21.97 10.02 0.12
N ARG A 144 -21.85 11.20 0.76
CA ARG A 144 -21.76 11.34 2.22
C ARG A 144 -22.91 10.68 2.98
N ASN A 145 -24.10 10.61 2.38
CA ASN A 145 -25.30 10.03 3.00
C ASN A 145 -25.34 8.49 2.98
N LYS A 146 -24.38 7.82 2.34
CA LYS A 146 -24.27 6.35 2.29
C LYS A 146 -23.27 5.78 3.30
N SER A 147 -22.65 6.61 4.13
CA SER A 147 -21.73 6.13 5.17
C SER A 147 -22.52 5.67 6.39
N PRO A 148 -22.53 4.36 6.73
CA PRO A 148 -23.10 3.90 8.00
C PRO A 148 -22.27 4.38 9.21
N PHE A 149 -21.07 4.92 8.94
CA PHE A 149 -20.16 5.50 9.92
C PHE A 149 -20.46 7.01 10.01
N ARG A 150 -21.34 7.40 10.93
CA ARG A 150 -21.46 8.78 11.42
C ARG A 150 -20.73 8.91 12.74
#